data_AF-A0A4R2NR42-F1
#
_entry.id   AF-A0A4R2NR42-F1
#
_cell.length_a   1.000
_cell.length_b   1.000
_cell.length_c   1.000
_cell.angle_alpha   90.00
_cell.angle_beta   90.00
_cell.angle_gamma   90.00
#
_symmetry.space_group_name_H-M   'P 1'
#
loop_
_entity.id
_entity.type
_entity.pdbx_description
1 polymer ?
#
loop_
_entity_poly.entity_id
_entity_poly.type
_entity_poly.pdbx_seq_one_letter_code
_entity_poly.pdbx_strand_id
1 'polypeptide(L)'
;MGKSTLKIFVISVLLILAMGFVYLKNKDASKSIEHNVSDKTLIKNAKQQIDSIKQSSFVEDTMMELIISLADDYDKHKNVGTKLSDIEIEKIEEKLNLTFPESYKLFLKYFGDGADLVYNVKVMKTSEATYITNQFKDLSEELSTEDETIQSSSLLSLTNKNNNEIAWYWVVDQSLDNNEWGLACFNSKNLSIEYTVENFTKWLEFLVKSKNNVVTELQNLENAGVSSDAITSSYLK
;
A
#
# COMPACT_ATOMS: atom_id res chain seq x y z
N MET A 1 61.71 -15.11 -3.71
CA MET A 1 60.74 -14.14 -3.15
C MET A 1 60.55 -14.42 -1.67
N GLY A 2 60.87 -13.45 -0.80
CA GLY A 2 60.83 -13.65 0.65
C GLY A 2 59.40 -13.78 1.16
N LYS A 3 59.18 -14.61 2.19
CA LYS A 3 57.88 -14.76 2.87
C LYS A 3 57.27 -13.42 3.32
N SER A 4 58.11 -12.39 3.50
CA SER A 4 57.69 -11.01 3.82
C SER A 4 57.01 -10.31 2.64
N THR A 5 57.54 -10.43 1.42
CA THR A 5 56.96 -9.79 0.22
C THR A 5 55.59 -10.35 -0.17
N LEU A 6 55.33 -11.63 0.09
CA LEU A 6 54.02 -12.25 -0.18
C LEU A 6 52.94 -11.75 0.81
N LYS A 7 53.29 -11.56 2.09
CA LYS A 7 52.35 -11.05 3.11
C LYS A 7 51.92 -9.61 2.81
N ILE A 8 52.86 -8.76 2.40
CA ILE A 8 52.56 -7.37 2.05
C ILE A 8 51.61 -7.30 0.85
N PHE A 9 51.85 -8.12 -0.18
CA PHE A 9 50.99 -8.18 -1.36
C PHE A 9 49.55 -8.63 -1.01
N VAL A 10 49.38 -9.65 -0.17
CA VAL A 10 48.05 -10.14 0.24
C VAL A 10 47.28 -9.08 1.05
N ILE A 11 47.95 -8.34 1.93
CA ILE A 11 47.32 -7.26 2.72
C ILE A 11 46.85 -6.12 1.80
N SER A 12 47.65 -5.73 0.82
CA SER A 12 47.27 -4.68 -0.14
C SER A 12 46.05 -5.08 -1.00
N VAL A 13 45.97 -6.34 -1.44
CA VAL A 13 44.81 -6.84 -2.20
C VAL A 13 43.54 -6.85 -1.34
N LEU A 14 43.63 -7.26 -0.07
CA LEU A 14 42.48 -7.26 0.84
C LEU A 14 41.96 -5.84 1.14
N LEU A 15 42.85 -4.85 1.26
CA LEU A 15 42.47 -3.44 1.44
C LEU A 15 41.73 -2.89 0.21
N ILE A 16 42.19 -3.23 -1.00
CA ILE A 16 41.53 -2.80 -2.25
C ILE A 16 40.13 -3.43 -2.36
N LEU A 17 40.00 -4.72 -2.02
CA LEU A 17 38.70 -5.40 -2.01
C LEU A 17 37.74 -4.80 -0.97
N ALA A 18 38.23 -4.48 0.23
CA ALA A 18 37.42 -3.84 1.28
C ALA A 18 36.93 -2.45 0.86
N MET A 19 37.80 -1.63 0.25
CA MET A 19 37.40 -0.32 -0.29
C MET A 19 36.41 -0.45 -1.45
N GLY A 20 36.60 -1.45 -2.34
CA GLY A 20 35.66 -1.74 -3.42
C GLY A 20 34.27 -2.10 -2.91
N PHE A 21 34.19 -2.90 -1.83
CA PHE A 21 32.92 -3.27 -1.20
C PHE A 21 32.22 -2.08 -0.53
N VAL A 22 32.97 -1.20 0.14
CA VAL A 22 32.44 0.04 0.73
C VAL A 22 31.95 1.00 -0.36
N TYR A 23 32.70 1.14 -1.45
CA TYR A 23 32.31 1.98 -2.58
C TYR A 23 31.04 1.49 -3.27
N LEU A 24 30.91 0.17 -3.50
CA LEU A 24 29.69 -0.42 -4.06
C LEU A 24 28.48 -0.21 -3.13
N LYS A 25 28.64 -0.46 -1.83
CA LYS A 25 27.57 -0.25 -0.84
C LYS A 25 27.12 1.22 -0.75
N ASN A 26 28.06 2.16 -0.86
CA ASN A 26 27.74 3.60 -0.88
C ASN A 26 27.09 4.04 -2.19
N LYS A 27 27.43 3.42 -3.33
CA LYS A 27 26.81 3.73 -4.62
C LYS A 27 25.33 3.34 -4.65
N ASP A 28 24.99 2.21 -4.06
CA ASP A 28 23.60 1.76 -3.95
C ASP A 28 22.79 2.66 -2.99
N ALA A 29 23.39 3.10 -1.87
CA ALA A 29 22.78 4.07 -0.96
C ALA A 29 22.64 5.48 -1.58
N SER A 30 23.60 5.90 -2.40
CA SER A 30 23.55 7.20 -3.10
C SER A 30 22.42 7.26 -4.13
N LYS A 31 22.21 6.17 -4.89
CA LYS A 31 21.14 6.08 -5.88
C LYS A 31 19.75 6.08 -5.25
N SER A 32 19.58 5.45 -4.08
CA SER A 32 18.30 5.50 -3.37
C SER A 32 18.02 6.90 -2.79
N ILE A 33 19.05 7.59 -2.26
CA ILE A 33 18.89 8.95 -1.73
C ILE A 33 18.57 9.96 -2.83
N GLU A 34 19.20 9.88 -4.01
CA GLU A 34 19.00 10.82 -5.12
C GLU A 34 17.59 10.70 -5.74
N HIS A 35 17.06 9.48 -5.84
CA HIS A 35 15.67 9.23 -6.27
C HIS A 35 14.66 9.80 -5.25
N ASN A 36 14.90 9.60 -3.95
CA ASN A 36 14.00 10.03 -2.88
C ASN A 36 13.89 11.57 -2.79
N VAL A 37 14.99 12.30 -2.99
CA VAL A 37 14.96 13.79 -2.95
C VAL A 37 14.22 14.36 -4.18
N SER A 38 14.38 13.74 -5.35
CA SER A 38 13.66 14.11 -6.58
C SER A 38 12.16 13.85 -6.45
N ASP A 39 11.75 12.71 -5.87
CA ASP A 39 10.34 12.40 -5.65
C ASP A 39 9.68 13.36 -4.64
N LYS A 40 10.39 13.70 -3.56
CA LYS A 40 9.89 14.66 -2.56
C LYS A 40 9.67 16.06 -3.15
N THR A 41 10.55 16.48 -4.04
CA THR A 41 10.40 17.77 -4.75
C THR A 41 9.33 17.72 -5.83
N LEU A 42 9.19 16.61 -6.57
CA LEU A 42 8.09 16.42 -7.53
C LEU A 42 6.72 16.44 -6.85
N ILE A 43 6.56 15.75 -5.71
CA ILE A 43 5.30 15.73 -4.95
C ILE A 43 5.00 17.11 -4.37
N LYS A 44 6.01 17.83 -3.87
CA LYS A 44 5.85 19.21 -3.40
C LYS A 44 5.47 20.17 -4.52
N ASN A 45 6.01 19.98 -5.73
CA ASN A 45 5.65 20.76 -6.91
C ASN A 45 4.24 20.41 -7.41
N ALA A 46 3.85 19.13 -7.36
CA ALA A 46 2.48 18.69 -7.64
C ALA A 46 1.50 19.33 -6.65
N LYS A 47 1.84 19.38 -5.36
CA LYS A 47 1.07 20.11 -4.34
C LYS A 47 0.92 21.60 -4.70
N GLN A 48 2.00 22.27 -5.06
CA GLN A 48 1.94 23.68 -5.47
C GLN A 48 1.09 23.91 -6.74
N GLN A 49 1.07 22.95 -7.65
CA GLN A 49 0.19 22.98 -8.82
C GLN A 49 -1.28 22.75 -8.44
N ILE A 50 -1.56 21.81 -7.53
CA ILE A 50 -2.91 21.55 -6.99
C ILE A 50 -3.42 22.77 -6.21
N ASP A 51 -2.62 23.33 -5.30
CA ASP A 51 -2.95 24.56 -4.54
C ASP A 51 -3.22 25.76 -5.47
N SER A 52 -2.67 25.75 -6.69
CA SER A 52 -2.88 26.80 -7.71
C SER A 52 -4.12 26.60 -8.59
N ILE A 53 -4.68 25.39 -8.62
CA ILE A 53 -5.89 25.04 -9.38
C ILE A 53 -7.07 25.08 -8.41
N LYS A 54 -7.77 26.23 -8.38
CA LYS A 54 -9.06 26.33 -7.69
C LYS A 54 -10.05 25.33 -8.29
N GLN A 55 -10.61 24.46 -7.43
CA GLN A 55 -11.51 23.32 -7.67
C GLN A 55 -10.84 21.95 -7.80
N SER A 56 -9.96 21.57 -6.86
CA SER A 56 -9.85 20.16 -6.49
C SER A 56 -11.08 19.77 -5.65
N SER A 57 -11.54 18.54 -5.81
CA SER A 57 -12.57 17.97 -4.94
C SER A 57 -11.98 17.68 -3.56
N PHE A 58 -12.80 17.72 -2.49
CA PHE A 58 -12.36 17.42 -1.13
C PHE A 58 -11.64 16.05 -1.00
N VAL A 59 -12.05 15.08 -1.83
CA VAL A 59 -11.44 13.75 -1.90
C VAL A 59 -10.02 13.81 -2.45
N GLU A 60 -9.79 14.57 -3.52
CA GLU A 60 -8.45 14.77 -4.08
C GLU A 60 -7.51 15.44 -3.08
N ASP A 61 -7.97 16.49 -2.40
CA ASP A 61 -7.17 17.20 -1.39
C ASP A 61 -6.74 16.27 -0.26
N THR A 62 -7.71 15.56 0.33
CA THR A 62 -7.46 14.60 1.41
C THR A 62 -6.51 13.50 0.95
N MET A 63 -6.74 12.94 -0.22
CA MET A 63 -5.92 11.87 -0.77
C MET A 63 -4.47 12.33 -1.01
N MET A 64 -4.28 13.54 -1.53
CA MET A 64 -2.95 14.09 -1.77
C MET A 64 -2.20 14.39 -0.48
N GLU A 65 -2.87 14.86 0.58
CA GLU A 65 -2.27 15.02 1.90
C GLU A 65 -1.77 13.69 2.50
N LEU A 66 -2.54 12.61 2.31
CA LEU A 66 -2.13 11.26 2.73
C LEU A 66 -0.92 10.76 1.93
N ILE A 67 -0.91 10.97 0.61
CA ILE A 67 0.22 10.61 -0.26
C ILE A 67 1.48 11.40 0.13
N ILE A 68 1.36 12.68 0.44
CA ILE A 68 2.46 13.50 0.95
C ILE A 68 2.97 12.94 2.27
N SER A 69 2.07 12.55 3.17
CA SER A 69 2.45 11.97 4.46
C SER A 69 3.23 10.66 4.31
N LEU A 70 2.82 9.79 3.37
CA LEU A 70 3.59 8.60 3.01
C LEU A 70 4.96 8.96 2.41
N ALA A 71 5.02 9.93 1.51
CA ALA A 71 6.29 10.38 0.93
C ALA A 71 7.22 11.04 1.96
N ASP A 72 6.67 11.68 2.99
CA ASP A 72 7.42 12.23 4.10
C ASP A 72 8.04 11.13 4.98
N ASP A 73 7.35 10.00 5.09
CA ASP A 73 7.76 8.79 5.82
C ASP A 73 8.39 7.72 4.91
N TYR A 74 8.93 8.10 3.73
CA TYR A 74 9.39 7.13 2.72
C TYR A 74 10.46 6.13 3.22
N ASP A 75 11.29 6.53 4.18
CA ASP A 75 12.31 5.66 4.81
C ASP A 75 11.70 4.49 5.62
N LYS A 76 10.40 4.57 5.93
CA LYS A 76 9.61 3.53 6.59
C LYS A 76 8.91 2.59 5.60
N HIS A 77 9.18 2.75 4.30
CA HIS A 77 8.59 1.93 3.25
C HIS A 77 9.69 1.11 2.58
N LYS A 78 9.31 -0.04 2.00
CA LYS A 78 10.25 -0.96 1.36
C LYS A 78 9.75 -1.37 -0.01
N ASN A 79 10.63 -1.22 -1.00
CA ASN A 79 10.41 -1.64 -2.39
C ASN A 79 9.05 -1.15 -2.91
N VAL A 80 8.76 0.13 -2.71
CA VAL A 80 7.59 0.78 -3.31
C VAL A 80 7.70 0.63 -4.83
N GLY A 81 6.62 0.18 -5.45
CA GLY A 81 6.55 -0.04 -6.89
C GLY A 81 6.61 1.27 -7.67
N THR A 82 6.70 1.15 -8.99
CA THR A 82 6.74 2.31 -9.87
C THR A 82 5.39 3.01 -9.90
N LYS A 83 5.42 4.33 -10.01
CA LYS A 83 4.25 5.15 -10.33
C LYS A 83 3.71 4.77 -11.71
N LEU A 84 2.39 4.79 -11.87
CA LEU A 84 1.73 4.45 -13.13
C LEU A 84 1.19 5.71 -13.82
N SER A 85 1.31 5.73 -15.15
CA SER A 85 0.61 6.69 -16.00
C SER A 85 -0.86 6.32 -16.20
N ASP A 86 -1.68 7.27 -16.66
CA ASP A 86 -3.08 7.02 -17.01
C ASP A 86 -3.24 5.84 -17.97
N ILE A 87 -2.39 5.78 -19.00
CA ILE A 87 -2.39 4.70 -20.01
C ILE A 87 -2.08 3.34 -19.40
N GLU A 88 -1.20 3.29 -18.38
CA GLU A 88 -0.88 2.03 -17.70
C GLU A 88 -2.02 1.58 -16.79
N ILE A 89 -2.66 2.53 -16.09
CA ILE A 89 -3.85 2.28 -15.26
C ILE A 89 -4.99 1.75 -16.15
N GLU A 90 -5.31 2.43 -17.25
CA GLU A 90 -6.34 2.02 -18.21
C GLU A 90 -6.11 0.59 -18.74
N LYS A 91 -4.86 0.22 -19.06
CA LYS A 91 -4.54 -1.15 -19.51
C LYS A 91 -4.78 -2.20 -18.43
N ILE A 92 -4.56 -1.87 -17.16
CA ILE A 92 -4.81 -2.78 -16.05
C ILE A 92 -6.33 -2.92 -15.83
N GLU A 93 -7.05 -1.81 -15.87
CA GLU A 93 -8.51 -1.73 -15.81
C GLU A 93 -9.17 -2.56 -16.92
N GLU A 94 -8.72 -2.40 -18.17
CA GLU A 94 -9.16 -3.20 -19.32
C GLU A 94 -8.91 -4.70 -19.11
N LYS A 95 -7.72 -5.07 -18.62
CA LYS A 95 -7.36 -6.47 -18.35
C LYS A 95 -8.24 -7.10 -17.28
N LEU A 96 -8.59 -6.32 -16.25
CA LEU A 96 -9.42 -6.78 -15.14
C LEU A 96 -10.93 -6.58 -15.39
N ASN A 97 -11.29 -5.90 -16.48
CA ASN A 97 -12.65 -5.52 -16.84
C ASN A 97 -13.39 -4.76 -15.70
N LEU A 98 -12.72 -3.73 -15.18
CA LEU A 98 -13.21 -2.86 -14.10
C LEU A 98 -12.69 -1.44 -14.25
N THR A 99 -13.26 -0.48 -13.51
CA THR A 99 -12.75 0.89 -13.41
C THR A 99 -12.44 1.23 -11.95
N PHE A 100 -11.17 1.43 -11.63
CA PHE A 100 -10.73 1.69 -10.26
C PHE A 100 -11.28 2.99 -9.67
N PRO A 101 -11.43 3.04 -8.33
CA PRO A 101 -11.72 4.26 -7.61
C PRO A 101 -10.73 5.39 -7.93
N GLU A 102 -11.22 6.63 -8.00
CA GLU A 102 -10.37 7.79 -8.30
C GLU A 102 -9.29 7.97 -7.22
N SER A 103 -9.66 7.78 -5.96
CA SER A 103 -8.71 7.79 -4.83
C SER A 103 -7.54 6.81 -5.03
N TYR A 104 -7.83 5.60 -5.52
CA TYR A 104 -6.80 4.60 -5.79
C TYR A 104 -5.96 4.95 -7.01
N LYS A 105 -6.56 5.50 -8.07
CA LYS A 105 -5.82 5.98 -9.24
C LYS A 105 -4.83 7.09 -8.87
N LEU A 106 -5.20 8.01 -7.97
CA LEU A 106 -4.26 9.01 -7.44
C LEU A 106 -3.08 8.36 -6.71
N PHE A 107 -3.32 7.35 -5.88
CA PHE A 107 -2.27 6.60 -5.21
C PHE A 107 -1.31 5.93 -6.18
N LEU A 108 -1.82 5.28 -7.22
CA LEU A 108 -1.00 4.62 -8.25
C LEU A 108 -0.14 5.64 -9.02
N LYS A 109 -0.69 6.82 -9.32
CA LYS A 109 0.03 7.89 -10.04
C LYS A 109 1.13 8.54 -9.22
N TYR A 110 0.89 8.77 -7.93
CA TYR A 110 1.77 9.63 -7.14
C TYR A 110 2.59 8.92 -6.07
N PHE A 111 2.14 7.78 -5.56
CA PHE A 111 2.90 6.98 -4.59
C PHE A 111 3.58 5.78 -5.27
N GLY A 112 2.80 4.88 -5.89
CA GLY A 112 3.33 3.74 -6.64
C GLY A 112 2.44 2.50 -6.62
N ASP A 113 2.68 1.59 -7.58
CA ASP A 113 1.96 0.32 -7.73
C ASP A 113 2.55 -0.81 -6.87
N GLY A 114 1.95 -1.02 -5.70
CA GLY A 114 2.35 -2.04 -4.74
C GLY A 114 3.59 -1.67 -3.92
N ALA A 115 3.89 -2.46 -2.89
CA ALA A 115 5.12 -2.36 -2.12
C ALA A 115 5.35 -3.65 -1.32
N ASP A 116 6.61 -4.02 -1.07
CA ASP A 116 6.88 -5.06 -0.07
C ASP A 116 6.38 -4.63 1.31
N LEU A 117 6.56 -3.34 1.65
CA LEU A 117 6.05 -2.74 2.86
C LEU A 117 5.69 -1.25 2.63
N VAL A 118 4.43 -0.90 2.83
CA VAL A 118 3.99 0.45 3.21
C VAL A 118 3.73 0.41 4.71
N TYR A 119 4.63 1.00 5.49
CA TYR A 119 4.76 0.74 6.92
C TYR A 119 4.91 -0.77 7.20
N ASN A 120 3.91 -1.44 7.80
CA ASN A 120 3.91 -2.89 8.03
C ASN A 120 2.85 -3.62 7.19
N VAL A 121 2.38 -3.02 6.10
CA VAL A 121 1.41 -3.62 5.18
C VAL A 121 2.05 -3.90 3.83
N LYS A 122 1.93 -5.14 3.33
CA LYS A 122 2.36 -5.51 1.98
C LYS A 122 1.23 -5.23 0.98
N VAL A 123 1.38 -4.18 0.18
CA VAL A 123 0.41 -3.80 -0.84
C VAL A 123 0.75 -4.55 -2.13
N MET A 124 -0.23 -5.25 -2.71
CA MET A 124 -0.01 -6.02 -3.93
C MET A 124 0.19 -5.09 -5.11
N LYS A 125 0.92 -5.57 -6.12
CA LYS A 125 0.86 -4.95 -7.44
C LYS A 125 -0.53 -5.15 -8.00
N THR A 126 -1.08 -4.11 -8.57
CA THR A 126 -2.43 -4.10 -9.14
C THR A 126 -2.57 -5.16 -10.23
N SER A 127 -1.52 -5.38 -11.03
CA SER A 127 -1.49 -6.42 -12.07
C SER A 127 -1.55 -7.86 -11.55
N GLU A 128 -1.29 -8.06 -10.25
CA GLU A 128 -1.29 -9.35 -9.55
C GLU A 128 -2.53 -9.53 -8.67
N ALA A 129 -3.45 -8.55 -8.67
CA ALA A 129 -4.68 -8.65 -7.90
C ALA A 129 -5.52 -9.87 -8.34
N THR A 130 -6.07 -10.59 -7.37
CA THR A 130 -6.89 -11.77 -7.61
C THR A 130 -8.10 -11.77 -6.71
N TYR A 131 -9.21 -12.28 -7.22
CA TYR A 131 -10.40 -12.50 -6.42
C TYR A 131 -10.15 -13.53 -5.31
N ILE A 132 -10.79 -13.33 -4.16
CA ILE A 132 -10.65 -14.21 -2.99
C ILE A 132 -11.13 -15.65 -3.30
N THR A 133 -12.11 -15.81 -4.18
CA THR A 133 -12.66 -17.11 -4.61
C THR A 133 -11.63 -17.96 -5.37
N ASN A 134 -10.63 -17.33 -5.99
CA ASN A 134 -9.50 -18.05 -6.59
C ASN A 134 -8.50 -18.55 -5.54
N GLN A 135 -8.52 -17.98 -4.34
CA GLN A 135 -7.61 -18.32 -3.24
C GLN A 135 -8.22 -19.35 -2.27
N PHE A 136 -9.54 -19.31 -2.08
CA PHE A 136 -10.26 -20.17 -1.13
C PHE A 136 -11.42 -20.89 -1.82
N LYS A 137 -11.25 -22.18 -2.11
CA LYS A 137 -12.23 -22.98 -2.86
C LYS A 137 -13.52 -23.27 -2.10
N ASP A 138 -13.44 -23.37 -0.77
CA ASP A 138 -14.56 -23.73 0.11
C ASP A 138 -15.12 -22.51 0.85
N LEU A 139 -14.87 -21.30 0.35
CA LEU A 139 -15.40 -20.07 0.93
C LEU A 139 -16.89 -19.95 0.65
N SER A 140 -17.65 -19.48 1.64
CA SER A 140 -19.06 -19.16 1.46
C SER A 140 -19.25 -18.15 0.32
N GLU A 141 -20.34 -18.29 -0.43
CA GLU A 141 -20.74 -17.32 -1.45
C GLU A 141 -20.98 -15.94 -0.83
N GLU A 142 -21.55 -15.94 0.37
CA GLU A 142 -21.84 -14.75 1.15
C GLU A 142 -21.07 -14.74 2.47
N LEU A 143 -20.44 -13.61 2.77
CA LEU A 143 -19.73 -13.34 4.02
C LEU A 143 -20.48 -12.24 4.77
N SER A 144 -21.01 -12.58 5.94
CA SER A 144 -21.73 -11.62 6.78
C SER A 144 -20.78 -10.84 7.68
N THR A 145 -21.06 -9.56 7.82
CA THR A 145 -20.58 -8.69 8.90
C THR A 145 -21.75 -8.41 9.86
N GLU A 146 -21.56 -7.55 10.86
CA GLU A 146 -22.68 -7.14 11.73
C GLU A 146 -23.75 -6.34 10.98
N ASP A 147 -23.34 -5.58 9.96
CA ASP A 147 -24.20 -4.58 9.31
C ASP A 147 -24.57 -4.93 7.86
N GLU A 148 -23.79 -5.77 7.20
CA GLU A 148 -23.98 -6.09 5.78
C GLU A 148 -23.58 -7.52 5.41
N THR A 149 -23.92 -7.91 4.19
CA THR A 149 -23.49 -9.17 3.59
C THR A 149 -22.73 -8.87 2.33
N ILE A 150 -21.51 -9.39 2.26
CA ILE A 150 -20.59 -9.17 1.14
C ILE A 150 -20.50 -10.46 0.32
N GLN A 151 -20.72 -10.35 -0.99
CA GLN A 151 -20.51 -11.44 -1.91
C GLN A 151 -19.02 -11.75 -2.02
N SER A 152 -18.59 -12.98 -1.74
CA SER A 152 -17.17 -13.33 -1.83
C SER A 152 -16.62 -13.16 -3.24
N SER A 153 -17.46 -13.30 -4.27
CA SER A 153 -17.10 -13.06 -5.67
C SER A 153 -16.75 -11.60 -5.99
N SER A 154 -17.13 -10.63 -5.16
CA SER A 154 -16.77 -9.21 -5.35
C SER A 154 -15.43 -8.83 -4.71
N LEU A 155 -14.83 -9.71 -3.91
CA LEU A 155 -13.63 -9.39 -3.13
C LEU A 155 -12.34 -9.53 -3.96
N LEU A 156 -11.74 -8.41 -4.34
CA LEU A 156 -10.48 -8.35 -5.10
C LEU A 156 -9.31 -7.95 -4.19
N SER A 157 -8.22 -8.72 -4.16
CA SER A 157 -7.12 -8.49 -3.23
C SER A 157 -6.42 -7.13 -3.41
N LEU A 158 -6.30 -6.35 -2.33
CA LEU A 158 -5.44 -5.16 -2.25
C LEU A 158 -4.10 -5.49 -1.60
N THR A 159 -4.11 -6.23 -0.49
CA THR A 159 -2.91 -6.56 0.27
C THR A 159 -2.65 -8.05 0.28
N ASN A 160 -1.38 -8.43 0.44
CA ASN A 160 -1.05 -9.82 0.75
C ASN A 160 -1.36 -10.13 2.22
N LYS A 161 -1.57 -11.42 2.51
CA LYS A 161 -1.71 -11.90 3.88
C LYS A 161 -0.49 -11.51 4.71
N ASN A 162 -0.73 -10.91 5.86
CA ASN A 162 0.31 -10.68 6.86
C ASN A 162 0.54 -11.94 7.71
N ASN A 163 1.47 -11.87 8.67
CA ASN A 163 1.75 -12.97 9.60
C ASN A 163 0.54 -13.35 10.49
N ASN A 164 -0.47 -12.49 10.57
CA ASN A 164 -1.70 -12.72 11.32
C ASN A 164 -2.78 -13.39 10.45
N GLU A 165 -2.47 -13.75 9.19
CA GLU A 165 -3.40 -14.33 8.22
C GLU A 165 -4.53 -13.39 7.78
N ILE A 166 -4.32 -12.08 7.94
CA ILE A 166 -5.26 -11.01 7.59
C ILE A 166 -4.82 -10.34 6.28
N ALA A 167 -5.78 -10.06 5.41
CA ALA A 167 -5.60 -9.27 4.20
C ALA A 167 -6.81 -8.37 3.92
N TRP A 168 -6.56 -7.26 3.25
CA TRP A 168 -7.58 -6.33 2.77
C TRP A 168 -7.92 -6.60 1.31
N TYR A 169 -9.21 -6.57 1.03
CA TYR A 169 -9.79 -6.78 -0.29
C TYR A 169 -10.70 -5.60 -0.61
N TRP A 170 -10.70 -5.16 -1.85
CA TRP A 170 -11.73 -4.32 -2.42
C TRP A 170 -13.06 -5.05 -2.44
N VAL A 171 -14.13 -4.38 -2.01
CA VAL A 171 -15.50 -4.82 -2.26
C VAL A 171 -15.92 -4.19 -3.59
N VAL A 172 -15.64 -4.88 -4.70
CA VAL A 172 -15.84 -4.31 -6.05
C VAL A 172 -17.32 -4.09 -6.32
N ASP A 173 -17.72 -2.84 -6.49
CA ASP A 173 -19.07 -2.43 -6.87
C ASP A 173 -19.02 -1.29 -7.89
N GLN A 174 -19.16 -1.65 -9.18
CA GLN A 174 -19.17 -0.70 -10.30
C GLN A 174 -20.51 0.02 -10.47
N SER A 175 -21.51 -0.25 -9.60
CA SER A 175 -22.82 0.39 -9.66
C SER A 175 -22.91 1.66 -8.79
N LEU A 176 -21.91 1.93 -7.95
CA LEU A 176 -21.87 3.11 -7.09
C LEU A 176 -21.65 4.40 -7.90
N ASP A 177 -22.51 5.40 -7.66
CA ASP A 177 -22.48 6.68 -8.37
C ASP A 177 -21.15 7.45 -8.23
N ASN A 178 -20.43 7.24 -7.12
CA ASN A 178 -19.13 7.88 -6.86
C ASN A 178 -17.93 7.03 -7.31
N ASN A 179 -18.17 5.79 -7.76
CA ASN A 179 -17.15 4.78 -8.07
C ASN A 179 -16.08 4.56 -6.97
N GLU A 180 -16.39 4.87 -5.71
CA GLU A 180 -15.49 4.62 -4.58
C GLU A 180 -15.90 3.34 -3.89
N TRP A 181 -15.03 2.33 -3.96
CA TRP A 181 -15.31 1.00 -3.43
C TRP A 181 -14.85 0.88 -1.98
N GLY A 182 -15.67 0.22 -1.17
CA GLY A 182 -15.30 -0.18 0.18
C GLY A 182 -14.17 -1.21 0.19
N LEU A 183 -13.60 -1.41 1.37
CA LEU A 183 -12.61 -2.45 1.63
C LEU A 183 -13.05 -3.31 2.80
N ALA A 184 -12.81 -4.61 2.67
CA ALA A 184 -13.10 -5.58 3.70
C ALA A 184 -11.81 -6.27 4.18
N CYS A 185 -11.67 -6.37 5.49
CA CYS A 185 -10.58 -7.04 6.19
C CYS A 185 -10.97 -8.51 6.39
N PHE A 186 -10.39 -9.40 5.61
CA PHE A 186 -10.64 -10.83 5.70
C PHE A 186 -9.59 -11.53 6.55
N ASN A 187 -10.04 -12.29 7.55
CA ASN A 187 -9.20 -13.18 8.33
C ASN A 187 -9.33 -14.62 7.79
N SER A 188 -8.22 -15.13 7.30
CA SER A 188 -8.19 -16.46 6.67
C SER A 188 -8.12 -17.64 7.66
N LYS A 189 -8.00 -17.40 8.97
CA LYS A 189 -8.06 -18.46 10.00
C LYS A 189 -9.49 -18.88 10.30
N ASN A 190 -10.39 -17.92 10.40
CA ASN A 190 -11.82 -18.14 10.70
C ASN A 190 -12.71 -17.96 9.45
N LEU A 191 -12.13 -17.57 8.30
CA LEU A 191 -12.83 -17.36 7.04
C LEU A 191 -13.95 -16.32 7.15
N SER A 192 -13.71 -15.24 7.91
CA SER A 192 -14.70 -14.18 8.14
C SER A 192 -14.14 -12.79 7.83
N ILE A 193 -15.05 -11.85 7.61
CA ILE A 193 -14.74 -10.42 7.54
C ILE A 193 -14.76 -9.84 8.95
N GLU A 194 -13.64 -9.25 9.39
CA GLU A 194 -13.51 -8.67 10.73
C GLU A 194 -13.87 -7.19 10.76
N TYR A 195 -13.49 -6.47 9.70
CA TYR A 195 -13.68 -5.03 9.58
C TYR A 195 -14.06 -4.66 8.15
N THR A 196 -14.82 -3.59 8.00
CA THR A 196 -15.02 -2.91 6.71
C THR A 196 -14.62 -1.44 6.83
N VAL A 197 -14.30 -0.84 5.69
CA VAL A 197 -13.98 0.59 5.55
C VAL A 197 -14.66 1.09 4.28
N GLU A 198 -15.27 2.26 4.35
CA GLU A 198 -16.11 2.84 3.28
C GLU A 198 -15.42 3.06 1.93
N ASN A 199 -14.12 3.38 1.92
CA ASN A 199 -13.36 3.66 0.71
C ASN A 199 -11.84 3.61 0.96
N PHE A 200 -11.08 3.71 -0.12
CA PHE A 200 -9.62 3.66 -0.06
C PHE A 200 -8.98 4.83 0.68
N THR A 201 -9.52 6.05 0.50
CA THR A 201 -9.02 7.23 1.20
C THR A 201 -9.08 7.01 2.71
N LYS A 202 -10.18 6.47 3.21
CA LYS A 202 -10.36 6.19 4.63
C LYS A 202 -9.43 5.08 5.13
N TRP A 203 -9.26 4.02 4.33
CA TRP A 203 -8.31 2.95 4.63
C TRP A 203 -6.87 3.50 4.74
N LEU A 204 -6.49 4.38 3.81
CA LEU A 204 -5.17 4.99 3.80
C LEU A 204 -4.98 5.97 4.96
N GLU A 205 -6.02 6.71 5.34
CA GLU A 205 -6.01 7.57 6.52
C GLU A 205 -5.66 6.77 7.78
N PHE A 206 -6.32 5.62 8.00
CA PHE A 206 -6.01 4.74 9.13
C PHE A 206 -4.58 4.20 9.06
N LEU A 207 -4.09 3.84 7.88
CA LEU A 207 -2.72 3.37 7.70
C LEU A 207 -1.69 4.45 8.05
N VAL A 208 -1.88 5.67 7.56
CA VAL A 208 -1.00 6.82 7.82
C VAL A 208 -1.04 7.23 9.30
N LYS A 209 -2.22 7.19 9.93
CA LYS A 209 -2.39 7.51 11.34
C LYS A 209 -1.69 6.49 12.25
N SER A 210 -1.82 5.21 11.95
CA SER A 210 -1.24 4.13 12.77
C SER A 210 0.26 3.95 12.55
N LYS A 211 0.76 4.29 11.34
CA LYS A 211 2.14 4.06 10.89
C LYS A 211 2.59 2.61 11.05
N ASN A 212 1.64 1.67 11.03
CA ASN A 212 1.86 0.26 11.26
C ASN A 212 0.97 -0.56 10.32
N ASN A 213 -0.27 -0.82 10.74
CA ASN A 213 -1.30 -1.48 9.94
C ASN A 213 -2.67 -0.88 10.28
N VAL A 214 -3.64 -1.07 9.40
CA VAL A 214 -5.00 -0.50 9.55
C VAL A 214 -5.75 -1.12 10.73
N VAL A 215 -5.63 -2.44 10.94
CA VAL A 215 -6.34 -3.18 12.00
C VAL A 215 -6.00 -2.64 13.40
N THR A 216 -4.73 -2.30 13.66
CA THR A 216 -4.33 -1.73 14.96
C THR A 216 -5.05 -0.41 15.27
N GLU A 217 -5.26 0.45 14.28
CA GLU A 217 -6.01 1.69 14.50
C GLU A 217 -7.49 1.43 14.75
N LEU A 218 -8.08 0.51 13.98
CA LEU A 218 -9.48 0.12 14.16
C LEU A 218 -9.73 -0.47 15.55
N GLN A 219 -8.85 -1.36 16.02
CA GLN A 219 -8.91 -1.91 17.37
C GLN A 219 -8.76 -0.84 18.45
N ASN A 220 -7.90 0.16 18.25
CA ASN A 220 -7.75 1.26 19.19
C ASN A 220 -9.03 2.10 19.29
N LEU A 221 -9.69 2.38 18.16
CA LEU A 221 -10.96 3.11 18.12
C LEU A 221 -12.09 2.33 18.78
N GLU A 222 -12.19 1.03 18.51
CA GLU A 222 -13.13 0.11 19.13
C GLU A 222 -12.94 0.06 20.65
N ASN A 223 -11.71 -0.11 21.13
CA ASN A 223 -11.38 -0.11 22.55
C ASN A 223 -11.64 1.24 23.25
N ALA A 224 -11.57 2.34 22.50
CA ALA A 224 -11.91 3.67 23.00
C ALA A 224 -13.42 3.94 23.03
N GLY A 225 -14.26 3.00 22.57
CA GLY A 225 -15.71 3.18 22.46
C GLY A 225 -16.10 4.19 21.37
N VAL A 226 -15.20 4.48 20.43
CA VAL A 226 -15.49 5.33 19.28
C VAL A 226 -16.18 4.46 18.24
N SER A 227 -17.51 4.37 18.32
CA SER A 227 -18.33 3.95 17.19
C SER A 227 -18.19 5.05 16.14
N SER A 228 -17.42 4.77 15.10
CA SER A 228 -17.45 5.57 13.89
C SER A 228 -18.48 4.91 12.99
N ASP A 229 -19.40 5.69 12.42
CA ASP A 229 -20.34 5.21 11.39
C ASP A 229 -19.61 4.55 10.19
N ALA A 230 -18.28 4.67 10.11
CA ALA A 230 -17.39 4.09 9.11
C ALA A 230 -16.61 2.82 9.57
N ILE A 231 -16.92 2.23 10.73
CA ILE A 231 -16.25 0.99 11.22
C ILE A 231 -17.31 0.00 11.71
N THR A 232 -17.45 -1.10 10.99
CA THR A 232 -18.25 -2.25 11.42
C THR A 232 -17.29 -3.35 11.84
N SER A 233 -17.31 -3.74 13.12
CA SER A 233 -16.49 -4.82 13.70
C SER A 233 -17.36 -6.05 13.87
N SER A 234 -16.88 -7.24 13.54
CA SER A 234 -17.65 -8.49 13.73
C SER A 234 -17.54 -9.11 15.13
N TYR A 235 -16.82 -8.46 16.06
CA TYR A 235 -16.41 -9.05 17.33
C TYR A 235 -17.33 -8.72 18.52
N LEU A 236 -18.48 -8.06 18.32
CA LEU A 236 -19.45 -7.81 19.38
C LEU A 236 -20.52 -8.91 19.42
N LYS A 237 -20.11 -10.11 19.87
CA LYS A 237 -20.89 -11.02 20.74
C LYS A 237 -20.07 -12.19 21.30
#